data_AF-A0A8T4P3C9-F1
#
_entry.id   AF-A0A8T4P3C9-F1
#
_cell.length_a   1.000
_cell.length_b   1.000
_cell.length_c   1.000
_cell.angle_alpha   90.00
_cell.angle_beta   90.00
_cell.angle_gamma   90.00
#
_symmetry.space_group_name_H-M   'P 1'
#
loop_
_entity.id
_entity.type
_entity.pdbx_description
1 polymer ?
#
loop_
_entity_poly.entity_id
_entity_poly.type
_entity_poly.pdbx_seq_one_letter_code
_entity_poly.pdbx_strand_id
1 'polypeptide(L)'
;MEHYFSEKQESPLSLKKIRQKIKGVDFEFYTASGVFSKEKTDKGTLILAENMVVDKKYDVLDIGCGIGILGIAAAKLFDANIVMSDINERAVMLAKKNIKLNNI
;
A
#
# COMPACT_ATOMS: atom_id res chain seq x y z
N MET A 1 -8.29 14.23 18.37
CA MET A 1 -8.66 14.24 16.94
C MET A 1 -8.01 12.99 16.34
N GLU A 2 -8.79 12.07 15.77
CA GLU A 2 -8.21 10.85 15.17
C GLU A 2 -7.40 11.23 13.93
N HIS A 3 -6.23 10.61 13.78
CA HIS A 3 -5.36 10.78 12.62
C HIS A 3 -5.11 9.42 11.96
N TYR A 4 -4.64 9.41 10.71
CA TYR A 4 -4.35 8.17 10.00
C TYR A 4 -3.19 7.37 10.59
N PHE A 5 -2.40 7.97 11.49
CA PHE A 5 -1.33 7.30 12.25
C PHE A 5 -1.79 6.84 13.64
N SER A 6 -3.07 7.00 14.00
CA SER A 6 -3.64 6.36 15.19
C SER A 6 -3.68 4.85 14.97
N GLU A 7 -3.20 4.10 15.97
CA GLU A 7 -3.12 2.62 15.92
C GLU A 7 -4.47 1.98 15.61
N LYS A 8 -5.52 2.42 16.32
CA LYS A 8 -6.90 2.00 16.13
C LYS A 8 -7.74 3.15 15.60
N GLN A 9 -8.59 2.83 14.64
CA GLN A 9 -9.51 3.76 14.01
C GLN A 9 -10.94 3.42 14.44
N GLU A 10 -11.59 4.32 15.17
CA GLU A 10 -12.98 4.17 15.63
C GLU A 10 -13.98 4.62 14.56
N SER A 11 -13.55 5.50 13.65
CA SER A 11 -14.38 5.95 12.53
C SER A 11 -14.98 4.78 11.72
N PRO A 12 -16.24 4.88 11.24
CA PRO A 12 -16.83 3.85 10.40
C PRO A 12 -15.96 3.53 9.17
N LEU A 13 -15.85 2.25 8.83
CA LEU A 13 -15.10 1.79 7.66
C LEU A 13 -15.88 2.12 6.37
N SER A 14 -15.36 3.03 5.56
CA SER A 14 -15.88 3.37 4.25
C SER A 14 -14.89 2.91 3.18
N LEU A 15 -15.13 1.73 2.60
CA LEU A 15 -14.23 1.13 1.59
C LEU A 15 -14.41 1.79 0.22
N LYS A 16 -13.30 2.02 -0.47
CA LYS A 16 -13.26 2.43 -1.87
C LYS A 16 -12.21 1.59 -2.60
N LYS A 17 -12.42 1.37 -3.90
CA LYS A 17 -11.42 0.75 -4.77
C LYS A 17 -10.83 1.82 -5.69
N ILE A 18 -9.51 1.83 -5.81
CA ILE A 18 -8.75 2.68 -6.71
C ILE A 18 -7.94 1.82 -7.67
N ARG A 19 -7.63 2.38 -8.85
CA ARG A 19 -6.78 1.76 -9.86
C ARG A 19 -5.55 2.60 -10.07
N GLN A 20 -4.42 1.94 -10.26
CA GLN A 20 -3.16 2.62 -10.56
C GLN A 20 -2.36 1.84 -11.58
N LYS A 21 -1.78 2.56 -12.54
CA LYS A 21 -0.74 2.02 -13.41
C LYS A 21 0.61 2.39 -12.82
N ILE A 22 1.48 1.40 -12.60
CA ILE A 22 2.84 1.56 -12.07
C ILE A 22 3.78 0.82 -13.02
N LYS A 23 4.75 1.53 -13.61
CA LYS A 23 5.69 0.98 -14.61
C LYS A 23 4.99 0.19 -15.73
N GLY A 24 3.82 0.68 -16.17
CA GLY A 24 3.01 0.07 -17.22
C GLY A 24 2.11 -1.10 -16.77
N VAL A 25 2.25 -1.59 -15.54
CA VAL A 25 1.42 -2.68 -14.98
C VAL A 25 0.24 -2.10 -14.23
N ASP A 26 -0.95 -2.67 -14.44
CA ASP A 26 -2.18 -2.27 -13.76
C ASP A 26 -2.32 -2.94 -12.39
N PHE A 27 -2.67 -2.14 -11.39
CA PHE A 27 -2.92 -2.54 -10.01
C PHE A 27 -4.29 -2.03 -9.55
N GLU A 28 -4.92 -2.80 -8.67
CA GLU A 28 -6.11 -2.37 -7.95
C GLU A 28 -5.84 -2.37 -6.44
N PHE A 29 -6.36 -1.37 -5.73
CA PHE A 29 -6.21 -1.28 -4.28
C PHE A 29 -7.53 -0.91 -3.62
N TYR A 30 -7.86 -1.57 -2.52
CA TYR A 30 -8.82 -1.09 -1.55
C TYR A 30 -8.17 -0.05 -0.64
N THR A 31 -8.87 1.06 -0.44
CA THR A 31 -8.57 2.10 0.53
C THR A 31 -9.79 2.35 1.41
N ALA A 32 -9.65 3.10 2.49
CA ALA A 32 -10.77 3.41 3.36
C ALA A 32 -10.66 4.75 4.11
N SER A 33 -11.74 5.15 4.78
CA SER A 33 -11.67 6.13 5.88
C SER A 33 -10.63 5.70 6.93
N GLY A 34 -9.96 6.68 7.54
CA GLY A 34 -9.00 6.42 8.62
C GLY A 34 -7.63 5.90 8.19
N VAL A 35 -7.30 5.90 6.89
CA VAL A 35 -5.94 5.62 6.38
C VAL A 35 -5.43 6.78 5.52
N PHE A 36 -4.11 6.81 5.30
CA PHE A 36 -3.45 7.84 4.49
C PHE A 36 -3.95 7.81 3.03
N SER A 37 -4.12 8.99 2.45
CA SER A 37 -4.51 9.18 1.05
C SER A 37 -5.77 8.40 0.62
N LYS A 38 -6.81 8.43 1.46
CA LYS A 38 -8.07 7.67 1.27
C LYS A 38 -8.85 7.94 -0.03
N GLU A 39 -8.64 9.08 -0.69
CA GLU A 39 -9.41 9.47 -1.89
C GLU A 39 -8.69 9.14 -3.21
N LYS A 40 -7.36 9.14 -3.21
CA LYS A 40 -6.52 8.89 -4.39
C LYS A 40 -5.12 8.50 -3.97
N THR A 41 -4.35 7.84 -4.81
CA THR A 41 -2.94 7.58 -4.51
C THR A 41 -2.15 8.88 -4.36
N ASP A 42 -1.28 8.94 -3.36
CA ASP A 42 -0.39 10.08 -3.15
C ASP A 42 0.64 10.21 -4.29
N LYS A 43 0.95 11.45 -4.68
CA LYS A 43 1.86 11.72 -5.79
C LYS A 43 3.28 11.27 -5.48
N GLY A 44 3.75 11.44 -4.25
CA GLY A 44 5.06 11.00 -3.80
C GLY A 44 5.19 9.48 -3.85
N THR A 45 4.16 8.76 -3.40
CA THR A 45 4.08 7.30 -3.54
C THR A 45 4.22 6.85 -5.00
N LEU A 46 3.53 7.50 -5.94
CA LEU A 46 3.64 7.16 -7.36
C LEU A 46 5.03 7.45 -7.94
N ILE A 47 5.61 8.60 -7.60
CA ILE A 47 6.97 8.96 -8.04
C ILE A 47 7.97 7.90 -7.55
N LEU A 48 7.88 7.50 -6.29
CA LEU A 48 8.74 6.45 -5.75
C LEU A 48 8.50 5.10 -6.45
N ALA A 49 7.25 4.69 -6.65
CA ALA A 49 6.90 3.44 -7.31
C ALA A 49 7.38 3.39 -8.78
N GLU A 50 7.35 4.51 -9.49
CA GLU A 50 7.82 4.59 -10.89
C GLU A 50 9.35 4.57 -10.99
N ASN A 51 10.06 5.10 -9.99
CA ASN A 51 11.52 5.25 -10.04
C ASN A 51 12.27 4.19 -9.23
N MET A 52 11.59 3.41 -8.39
CA MET A 52 12.25 2.35 -7.62
C MET A 52 12.89 1.32 -8.54
N VAL A 53 14.05 0.81 -8.09
CA VAL A 53 14.79 -0.29 -8.70
C VAL A 53 15.15 -1.23 -7.55
N VAL A 54 14.63 -2.45 -7.61
CA VAL A 54 14.84 -3.48 -6.58
C VAL A 54 15.40 -4.71 -7.25
N ASP A 55 16.41 -5.32 -6.62
CA ASP A 55 16.92 -6.62 -7.04
C ASP A 55 16.17 -7.71 -6.25
N LYS A 56 15.77 -8.80 -6.91
CA LYS A 56 15.06 -9.93 -6.29
C LYS A 56 15.78 -10.55 -5.09
N LYS A 57 17.10 -10.38 -5.00
CA LYS A 57 17.91 -10.88 -3.87
C LYS A 57 17.82 -10.01 -2.61
N TYR A 58 17.17 -8.86 -2.68
CA TYR A 58 17.04 -7.95 -1.55
C TYR A 58 15.83 -8.30 -0.69
N ASP A 59 16.03 -8.21 0.62
CA ASP A 59 14.95 -8.13 1.59
C ASP A 59 14.59 -6.64 1.79
N VAL A 60 13.36 -6.28 1.46
CA VAL A 60 12.88 -4.89 1.46
C VAL A 60 11.90 -4.66 2.61
N LEU A 61 12.05 -3.55 3.32
CA LEU A 61 11.11 -3.08 4.33
C LEU A 61 10.35 -1.84 3.83
N ASP A 62 9.03 -1.95 3.72
CA ASP A 62 8.12 -0.82 3.50
C ASP A 62 7.56 -0.36 4.86
N ILE A 63 8.10 0.75 5.38
CA ILE A 63 7.75 1.31 6.69
C ILE A 63 6.68 2.40 6.53
N GLY A 64 5.58 2.28 7.28
CA GLY A 64 4.39 3.10 7.04
C GLY A 64 3.71 2.72 5.74
N CYS A 65 3.53 1.41 5.51
CA CYS A 65 3.10 0.87 4.23
C CYS A 65 1.70 1.34 3.79
N GLY A 66 0.89 1.87 4.71
CA GLY A 66 -0.48 2.24 4.44
C GLY A 66 -1.26 1.05 3.88
N ILE A 67 -1.89 1.24 2.72
CA ILE A 67 -2.65 0.19 2.02
C ILE A 67 -1.76 -0.76 1.18
N GLY A 68 -0.43 -0.62 1.26
CA GLY A 68 0.57 -1.54 0.68
C GLY A 68 1.00 -1.25 -0.75
N ILE A 69 0.83 -0.03 -1.27
CA ILE A 69 1.08 0.28 -2.69
C ILE A 69 2.52 -0.03 -3.10
N LEU A 70 3.50 0.46 -2.33
CA LEU A 70 4.93 0.29 -2.66
C LEU A 70 5.36 -1.17 -2.49
N GLY A 71 5.07 -1.78 -1.33
CA GLY A 71 5.42 -3.18 -1.10
C GLY A 71 4.81 -4.15 -2.10
N ILE A 72 3.52 -4.00 -2.45
CA ILE A 72 2.86 -4.87 -3.44
C ILE A 72 3.45 -4.64 -4.84
N ALA A 73 3.70 -3.38 -5.22
CA ALA A 73 4.34 -3.09 -6.50
C ALA A 73 5.76 -3.66 -6.55
N ALA A 74 6.53 -3.57 -5.47
CA ALA A 74 7.88 -4.11 -5.41
C ALA A 74 7.90 -5.63 -5.55
N ALA A 75 7.04 -6.34 -4.81
CA ALA A 75 6.90 -7.79 -4.92
C ALA A 75 6.52 -8.22 -6.35
N LYS A 76 5.54 -7.54 -6.96
CA LYS A 76 5.03 -7.91 -8.29
C LYS A 76 6.01 -7.62 -9.42
N LEU A 77 6.68 -6.46 -9.37
CA LEU A 77 7.51 -5.97 -10.47
C LEU A 77 8.93 -6.54 -10.43
N PHE A 78 9.42 -6.90 -9.24
CA PHE A 78 10.82 -7.29 -9.04
C PHE A 78 11.00 -8.68 -8.42
N ASP A 79 9.92 -9.39 -8.06
CA ASP A 79 9.99 -10.72 -7.43
C ASP A 79 10.89 -10.71 -6.17
N ALA A 80 10.79 -9.62 -5.39
CA ALA A 80 11.61 -9.39 -4.21
C ALA A 80 10.86 -9.80 -2.93
N ASN A 81 11.62 -10.16 -1.89
CA ASN A 81 11.08 -10.43 -0.56
C ASN A 81 10.72 -9.12 0.14
N ILE A 82 9.45 -8.93 0.50
CA ILE A 82 8.97 -7.69 1.09
C ILE A 82 8.37 -7.93 2.48
N VAL A 83 8.78 -7.11 3.44
CA VAL A 83 8.10 -6.92 4.73
C VAL A 83 7.43 -5.56 4.71
N MET A 84 6.15 -5.51 5.09
CA MET A 84 5.39 -4.26 5.22
C MET A 84 5.01 -4.04 6.69
N SER A 85 5.12 -2.81 7.17
CA SER A 85 4.76 -2.44 8.53
C SER A 85 4.01 -1.12 8.57
N ASP A 86 2.99 -1.03 9.43
CA ASP A 86 2.26 0.20 9.72
C ASP A 86 1.72 0.11 11.14
N ILE A 87 1.65 1.25 11.83
CA ILE A 87 1.07 1.33 13.17
C ILE A 87 -0.46 1.20 13.11
N ASN A 88 -1.08 1.60 11.99
CA ASN A 88 -2.52 1.59 11.84
C ASN A 88 -3.03 0.18 11.46
N GLU A 89 -3.78 -0.45 12.37
CA GLU A 89 -4.33 -1.80 12.15
C GLU A 89 -5.23 -1.88 10.90
N ARG A 90 -5.96 -0.80 10.59
CA ARG A 90 -6.80 -0.73 9.38
C ARG A 90 -5.96 -0.68 8.12
N ALA A 91 -4.82 0.01 8.14
CA ALA A 91 -3.87 0.03 7.03
C ALA A 91 -3.31 -1.38 6.77
N VAL A 92 -2.85 -2.07 7.83
CA VAL A 92 -2.36 -3.46 7.73
C VAL A 92 -3.44 -4.41 7.20
N MET A 93 -4.68 -4.27 7.66
CA MET A 93 -5.81 -5.05 7.16
C MET A 93 -6.06 -4.83 5.66
N LEU A 94 -6.01 -3.58 5.19
CA LEU A 94 -6.17 -3.24 3.78
C LEU A 94 -4.99 -3.73 2.94
N ALA A 95 -3.75 -3.59 3.42
CA ALA A 95 -2.56 -4.11 2.75
C ALA A 95 -2.69 -5.64 2.53
N LYS A 96 -3.12 -6.39 3.54
CA LYS A 96 -3.39 -7.85 3.42
C LYS A 96 -4.48 -8.15 2.38
N LYS A 97 -5.54 -7.35 2.30
CA LYS A 97 -6.58 -7.49 1.25
C LYS A 97 -6.02 -7.19 -0.13
N ASN A 98 -5.15 -6.19 -0.24
CA ASN A 98 -4.59 -5.75 -1.51
C ASN A 98 -3.52 -6.69 -2.06
N ILE A 99 -2.77 -7.37 -1.18
CA ILE A 99 -1.88 -8.48 -1.55
C ILE A 99 -2.69 -9.52 -2.33
N LYS A 100 -3.78 -10.02 -1.73
CA LYS A 100 -4.68 -10.99 -2.38
C LYS A 100 -5.31 -10.46 -3.67
N LEU A 101 -5.69 -9.19 -3.70
CA LEU A 101 -6.30 -8.56 -4.87
C LEU A 101 -5.34 -8.50 -6.07
N ASN A 102 -4.03 -8.38 -5.83
CA ASN A 102 -3.02 -8.25 -6.88
C ASN A 102 -2.27 -9.56 -7.19
N ASN A 103 -2.69 -10.67 -6.57
CA ASN A 103 -2.11 -12.01 -6.68
C ASN A 103 -0.62 -12.06 -6.28
N ILE A 104 -0.31 -11.46 -5.13
CA ILE A 104 0.98 -11.57 -4.43
C ILE A 104 0.80 -12.47 -3.21
#